data_AF-A0A803NI76-F1
#
_entry.id   AF-A0A803NI76-F1
#
_cell.length_a   1.000
_cell.length_b   1.000
_cell.length_c   1.000
_cell.angle_alpha   90.00
_cell.angle_beta   90.00
_cell.angle_gamma   90.00
#
_symmetry.space_group_name_H-M   'P 1'
#
loop_
_entity.id
_entity.type
_entity.pdbx_description
1 polymer ?
#
loop_
_entity_poly.entity_id
_entity_poly.type
_entity_poly.pdbx_seq_one_letter_code
_entity_poly.pdbx_strand_id
1 'polypeptide(L)'
;MASTITENLSREQYVYLAKLAEQAERYEEMVQFMQKLVLGCTPASELTVEERNLLSVAYKNVIGSLRAAWRIISSIEQKEEGRKNEDHVVLVKDYRSKVESELSDVCASILKLMDSNLIPSASSSESKVFYLKMKGDYHRYLAEFKVGDERKTAAEDTMISYKAAQVQ
;
A
#
# COMPACT_ATOMS: atom_id res chain seq x y z
N MET A 1 -10.49 -2.27 27.16
CA MET A 1 -9.43 -1.29 27.46
C MET A 1 -8.52 -1.21 26.25
N ALA A 2 -8.72 -0.22 25.38
CA ALA A 2 -7.93 -0.04 24.17
C ALA A 2 -6.57 0.57 24.53
N SER A 3 -5.50 0.00 23.98
CA SER A 3 -4.10 0.27 24.32
C SER A 3 -3.67 1.69 23.95
N THR A 4 -3.39 2.51 24.97
CA THR A 4 -2.91 3.90 24.91
C THR A 4 -1.44 4.03 24.49
N ILE A 5 -0.79 2.96 24.00
CA ILE A 5 0.68 2.90 23.90
C ILE A 5 1.26 3.74 22.74
N THR A 6 0.47 4.21 21.78
CA THR A 6 1.03 4.56 20.45
C THR A 6 0.69 5.96 19.93
N GLU A 7 0.27 6.92 20.76
CA GLU A 7 -0.08 8.26 20.24
C GLU A 7 1.08 9.27 20.22
N ASN A 8 2.17 9.07 20.97
CA ASN A 8 3.33 9.99 20.97
C ASN A 8 4.66 9.27 21.23
N LEU A 9 5.01 8.33 20.35
CA LEU A 9 6.31 7.64 20.43
C LEU A 9 7.40 8.44 19.70
N SER A 10 8.65 8.27 20.11
CA SER A 10 9.80 8.81 19.38
C SER A 10 10.00 8.06 18.06
N ARG A 11 10.75 8.67 17.13
CA ARG A 11 11.13 8.05 15.85
C ARG A 11 11.75 6.66 16.06
N GLU A 12 12.68 6.55 17.01
CA GLU A 12 13.36 5.29 17.36
C GLU A 12 12.39 4.23 17.92
N GLN A 13 11.42 4.65 18.73
CA GLN A 13 10.40 3.75 19.28
C GLN A 13 9.46 3.23 18.19
N TYR A 14 9.08 4.06 17.22
CA TYR A 14 8.30 3.60 16.06
C TYR A 14 9.09 2.60 15.21
N VAL A 15 10.38 2.84 14.98
CA VAL A 15 11.26 1.87 14.26
C VAL A 15 11.35 0.55 15.03
N TYR A 16 11.52 0.60 16.35
CA TYR A 16 11.56 -0.60 17.18
C TYR A 16 10.25 -1.41 17.10
N LEU A 17 9.10 -0.75 17.22
CA LEU A 17 7.80 -1.41 17.09
C LEU A 17 7.55 -1.96 15.68
N ALA A 18 7.99 -1.26 14.63
CA ALA A 18 7.89 -1.76 13.26
C ALA A 18 8.70 -3.05 13.08
N LYS A 19 9.92 -3.11 13.61
CA LYS A 19 10.76 -4.33 13.60
C LYS A 19 10.13 -5.47 14.40
N LEU A 20 9.53 -5.16 15.56
CA LEU A 20 8.83 -6.17 16.35
C LEU A 20 7.60 -6.71 15.61
N ALA A 21 6.83 -5.84 14.97
CA ALA A 21 5.67 -6.22 14.17
C ALA A 21 6.08 -7.05 12.94
N GLU A 22 7.21 -6.72 12.30
CA GLU A 22 7.80 -7.52 11.22
C GLU A 22 8.13 -8.94 11.68
N GLN A 23 8.82 -9.10 12.81
CA GLN A 23 9.17 -10.41 13.37
C GLN A 23 7.96 -11.23 13.80
N ALA A 24 6.87 -10.55 14.19
CA ALA A 24 5.60 -11.18 14.53
C ALA A 24 4.68 -11.38 13.31
N GLU A 25 5.11 -11.03 12.10
CA GLU A 25 4.33 -11.05 10.86
C GLU A 25 3.02 -10.24 10.93
N ARG A 26 2.94 -9.24 11.81
CA ARG A 26 1.79 -8.35 11.98
C ARG A 26 1.94 -7.08 11.13
N TYR A 27 1.93 -7.27 9.80
CA TYR A 27 2.25 -6.21 8.86
C TYR A 27 1.25 -5.03 8.84
N GLU A 28 -0.02 -5.26 9.21
CA GLU A 28 -1.01 -4.17 9.34
C GLU A 28 -0.61 -3.17 10.43
N GLU A 29 -0.16 -3.65 11.60
CA GLU A 29 0.37 -2.80 12.66
C GLU A 29 1.70 -2.17 12.27
N MET A 30 2.56 -2.93 11.58
CA MET A 30 3.81 -2.40 11.04
C MET A 30 3.55 -1.19 10.14
N VAL A 31 2.54 -1.25 9.26
CA VAL A 31 2.10 -0.13 8.44
C VAL A 31 1.67 1.05 9.32
N GLN A 32 0.86 0.83 10.35
CA GLN A 32 0.41 1.90 11.25
C GLN A 32 1.58 2.60 11.97
N PHE A 33 2.57 1.85 12.46
CA PHE A 33 3.76 2.43 13.11
C PHE A 33 4.58 3.26 12.13
N MET A 34 4.81 2.74 10.91
CA MET A 34 5.57 3.47 9.90
C MET A 34 4.83 4.70 9.37
N GLN A 35 3.49 4.65 9.24
CA GLN A 35 2.68 5.83 8.90
C GLN A 35 2.83 6.94 9.94
N LYS A 36 2.72 6.59 11.23
CA LYS A 36 2.89 7.56 12.33
C LYS A 36 4.29 8.16 12.34
N LEU A 37 5.32 7.36 12.10
CA LEU A 37 6.70 7.84 11.94
C LEU A 37 6.81 8.84 10.79
N VAL A 38 6.28 8.51 9.61
CA VAL A 38 6.33 9.39 8.44
C VAL A 38 5.62 10.71 8.76
N LEU A 39 4.39 10.68 9.25
CA LEU A 39 3.60 11.88 9.56
C LEU A 39 4.25 12.75 10.65
N GLY A 40 4.97 12.16 11.59
CA GLY A 40 5.66 12.89 12.66
C GLY A 40 6.99 13.52 12.23
N CYS A 41 7.66 12.98 11.20
CA CYS A 41 9.01 13.42 10.81
C CYS A 41 9.05 14.22 9.50
N THR A 42 8.08 14.03 8.61
CA THR A 42 8.07 14.66 7.28
C THR A 42 7.06 15.81 7.22
N PRO A 43 7.31 16.86 6.41
CA PRO A 43 8.44 17.02 5.48
C PRO A 43 9.73 17.55 6.11
N ALA A 44 9.78 17.74 7.44
CA ALA A 44 10.92 18.35 8.12
C ALA A 44 12.23 17.54 8.06
N SER A 45 12.13 16.21 8.00
CA SER A 45 13.27 15.28 7.90
C SER A 45 12.98 14.19 6.87
N GLU A 46 13.98 13.85 6.08
CA GLU A 46 13.97 12.67 5.21
C GLU A 46 14.04 11.37 6.06
N LEU A 47 13.44 10.29 5.56
CA LEU A 47 13.60 8.95 6.13
C LEU A 47 15.02 8.42 5.89
N THR A 48 15.53 7.65 6.85
CA THR A 48 16.77 6.90 6.65
C THR A 48 16.55 5.73 5.68
N VAL A 49 17.63 5.17 5.14
CA VAL A 49 17.56 3.98 4.28
C VAL A 49 16.87 2.81 4.98
N GLU A 50 17.12 2.63 6.28
CA GLU A 50 16.48 1.59 7.08
C GLU A 50 14.97 1.82 7.21
N GLU A 51 14.55 3.02 7.58
CA GLU A 51 13.13 3.36 7.73
C GLU A 51 12.37 3.26 6.42
N ARG A 52 12.98 3.74 5.34
CA ARG A 52 12.45 3.61 3.98
C ARG A 52 12.23 2.14 3.62
N ASN A 53 13.20 1.27 3.92
CA ASN A 53 13.07 -0.16 3.67
C ASN A 53 11.97 -0.80 4.53
N LEU A 54 11.89 -0.47 5.81
CA LEU A 54 10.82 -0.95 6.71
C LEU A 54 9.43 -0.55 6.20
N LEU A 55 9.25 0.70 5.77
CA LEU A 55 8.01 1.19 5.19
C LEU A 55 7.62 0.36 3.95
N SER A 56 8.57 0.11 3.05
CA SER A 56 8.32 -0.69 1.85
C SER A 56 8.00 -2.15 2.17
N VAL A 57 8.68 -2.77 3.14
CA VAL A 57 8.41 -4.14 3.58
C VAL A 57 7.01 -4.25 4.18
N ALA A 58 6.62 -3.30 5.05
CA ALA A 58 5.31 -3.28 5.69
C ALA A 58 4.18 -3.29 4.65
N TYR A 59 4.17 -2.29 3.77
CA TYR A 59 3.12 -2.17 2.76
C TYR A 59 3.17 -3.28 1.71
N LYS A 60 4.36 -3.76 1.31
CA LYS A 60 4.51 -4.86 0.35
C LYS A 60 3.87 -6.15 0.84
N ASN A 61 4.00 -6.46 2.13
CA ASN A 61 3.40 -7.67 2.69
C ASN A 61 1.88 -7.56 2.79
N VAL A 62 1.36 -6.42 3.27
CA VAL A 62 -0.10 -6.18 3.34
C VAL A 62 -0.74 -6.21 1.95
N ILE A 63 -0.18 -5.48 0.97
CA ILE A 63 -0.73 -5.49 -0.39
C ILE A 63 -0.55 -6.86 -1.07
N GLY A 64 0.51 -7.58 -0.73
CA GLY A 64 0.81 -8.91 -1.25
C GLY A 64 -0.24 -9.94 -0.85
N SER A 65 -0.60 -9.98 0.44
CA SER A 65 -1.63 -10.89 0.95
C SER A 65 -3.00 -10.58 0.35
N LEU A 66 -3.40 -9.30 0.31
CA LEU A 66 -4.66 -8.87 -0.26
C LEU A 66 -4.75 -9.18 -1.76
N ARG A 67 -3.69 -8.95 -2.54
CA ARG A 67 -3.66 -9.30 -3.98
C ARG A 67 -3.74 -10.80 -4.21
N ALA A 68 -3.12 -11.62 -3.35
CA ALA A 68 -3.24 -13.08 -3.44
C ALA A 68 -4.68 -13.52 -3.15
N ALA A 69 -5.30 -13.00 -2.10
CA ALA A 69 -6.70 -13.26 -1.76
C ALA A 69 -7.63 -12.86 -2.92
N TRP A 70 -7.47 -11.65 -3.45
CA TRP A 70 -8.27 -11.16 -4.59
C TRP A 70 -8.18 -12.09 -5.80
N ARG A 71 -6.98 -12.54 -6.20
CA ARG A 71 -6.84 -13.47 -7.34
C ARG A 71 -7.56 -14.80 -7.11
N ILE A 72 -7.49 -15.34 -5.90
CA ILE A 72 -8.17 -16.59 -5.54
C ILE A 72 -9.68 -16.40 -5.64
N ILE A 73 -10.21 -15.32 -5.06
CA ILE A 73 -11.64 -15.02 -5.06
C ILE A 73 -12.15 -14.80 -6.49
N SER A 74 -11.44 -14.01 -7.31
CA SER A 74 -11.78 -13.80 -8.73
C SER A 74 -11.77 -15.11 -9.53
N SER A 75 -10.87 -16.05 -9.20
CA SER A 75 -10.87 -17.38 -9.84
C SER A 75 -12.06 -18.24 -9.40
N ILE A 76 -12.50 -18.12 -8.15
CA ILE A 76 -13.69 -18.81 -7.63
C ILE A 76 -14.96 -18.24 -8.28
N GLU A 77 -15.06 -16.92 -8.40
CA GLU A 77 -16.19 -16.24 -9.07
C GLU A 77 -16.39 -16.78 -10.49
N GLN A 78 -15.32 -16.83 -11.29
CA GLN A 78 -15.38 -17.36 -12.66
C GLN A 78 -15.82 -18.83 -12.71
N LYS A 79 -15.41 -19.64 -11.73
CA LYS A 79 -15.83 -21.06 -11.64
C LYS A 79 -17.30 -21.20 -11.30
N GLU A 80 -17.82 -20.40 -10.37
CA GLU A 80 -19.24 -20.43 -9.99
C GLU A 80 -20.13 -19.85 -11.09
N GLU A 81 -19.68 -18.82 -11.82
CA GLU A 81 -20.35 -18.30 -13.02
C GLU A 81 -20.44 -19.37 -14.11
N GLY A 82 -19.37 -20.14 -14.35
CA GLY A 82 -19.37 -21.25 -15.29
C GLY A 82 -20.30 -22.40 -14.91
N ARG A 83 -20.58 -22.57 -13.61
CA ARG A 83 -21.54 -23.56 -13.09
C ARG A 83 -22.99 -23.06 -13.06
N LYS A 84 -23.21 -21.78 -13.40
CA LYS A 84 -24.52 -21.08 -13.30
C LYS A 84 -25.13 -21.13 -11.89
N ASN A 85 -24.28 -21.08 -10.87
CA ASN A 85 -24.71 -21.07 -9.48
C ASN A 85 -24.93 -19.62 -9.01
N GLU A 86 -26.04 -19.02 -9.42
CA GLU A 86 -26.30 -17.58 -9.25
C GLU A 86 -26.24 -17.12 -7.78
N ASP A 87 -26.74 -17.93 -6.84
CA ASP A 87 -26.70 -17.62 -5.41
C ASP A 87 -25.27 -17.48 -4.87
N HIS A 88 -24.37 -18.40 -5.26
CA HIS A 88 -22.97 -18.34 -4.85
C HIS A 88 -22.22 -17.22 -5.58
N VAL A 89 -22.55 -16.94 -6.84
CA VAL A 89 -21.92 -15.85 -7.60
C VAL A 89 -22.13 -14.51 -6.92
N VAL A 90 -23.33 -14.24 -6.39
CA VAL A 90 -23.60 -13.00 -5.64
C VAL A 90 -22.73 -12.91 -4.39
N LEU A 91 -22.67 -13.97 -3.58
CA LEU A 91 -21.86 -14.01 -2.35
C LEU A 91 -20.36 -13.80 -2.62
N VAL A 92 -19.84 -14.41 -3.69
CA VAL A 92 -18.43 -14.27 -4.07
C VAL A 92 -18.14 -12.86 -4.58
N LYS A 93 -19.06 -12.23 -5.33
CA LYS A 93 -18.94 -10.84 -5.80
C LYS A 93 -18.90 -9.84 -4.66
N ASP A 94 -19.75 -10.01 -3.65
CA ASP A 94 -19.76 -9.15 -2.46
C ASP A 94 -18.43 -9.28 -1.69
N TYR A 95 -17.94 -10.50 -1.51
CA TYR A 95 -16.67 -10.74 -0.84
C TYR A 95 -15.47 -10.20 -1.63
N ARG A 96 -15.47 -10.35 -2.96
CA ARG A 96 -14.45 -9.74 -3.83
C ARG A 96 -14.45 -8.22 -3.67
N SER A 97 -15.62 -7.58 -3.67
CA SER A 97 -15.77 -6.13 -3.55
C SER A 97 -15.21 -5.62 -2.21
N LYS A 98 -15.37 -6.38 -1.12
CA LYS A 98 -14.75 -6.08 0.17
C LYS A 98 -13.22 -6.07 0.08
N VAL A 99 -12.62 -7.10 -0.52
CA VAL A 99 -11.16 -7.17 -0.69
C VAL A 99 -10.65 -6.05 -1.62
N GLU A 100 -11.42 -5.68 -2.65
CA GLU A 100 -11.09 -4.54 -3.52
C GLU A 100 -11.13 -3.19 -2.79
N SER A 101 -12.04 -3.03 -1.82
CA SER A 101 -12.04 -1.86 -0.93
C SER A 101 -10.78 -1.83 -0.07
N GLU A 102 -10.42 -2.94 0.57
CA GLU A 102 -9.21 -3.04 1.40
C GLU A 102 -7.95 -2.76 0.57
N LEU A 103 -7.85 -3.31 -0.65
CA LEU A 103 -6.77 -3.00 -1.60
C LEU A 103 -6.71 -1.51 -1.96
N SER A 104 -7.87 -0.90 -2.23
CA SER A 104 -7.98 0.52 -2.56
C SER A 104 -7.53 1.40 -1.40
N ASP A 105 -7.93 1.06 -0.17
CA ASP A 105 -7.59 1.82 1.04
C ASP A 105 -6.08 1.78 1.32
N VAL A 106 -5.45 0.60 1.19
CA VAL A 106 -4.00 0.46 1.36
C VAL A 106 -3.25 1.25 0.29
N CYS A 107 -3.67 1.19 -0.97
CA CYS A 107 -3.06 1.96 -2.05
C CYS A 107 -3.23 3.47 -1.86
N ALA A 108 -4.44 3.93 -1.54
CA ALA A 108 -4.73 5.34 -1.30
C ALA A 108 -3.90 5.88 -0.13
N SER A 109 -3.76 5.10 0.94
CA SER A 109 -2.95 5.45 2.11
C SER A 109 -1.49 5.75 1.75
N ILE A 110 -0.81 4.83 1.05
CA ILE A 110 0.60 5.02 0.70
C ILE A 110 0.80 6.09 -0.38
N LEU A 111 -0.09 6.18 -1.37
CA LEU A 111 -0.02 7.21 -2.42
C LEU A 111 -0.16 8.61 -1.80
N LYS A 112 -1.05 8.77 -0.83
CA LYS A 112 -1.18 10.03 -0.08
C LYS A 112 0.11 10.40 0.65
N LEU A 113 0.75 9.44 1.33
CA LEU A 113 2.03 9.66 2.00
C LEU A 113 3.14 9.99 1.00
N MET A 114 3.15 9.37 -0.18
CA MET A 114 4.14 9.68 -1.20
C MET A 114 4.04 11.13 -1.65
N ASP A 115 2.83 11.58 -1.97
CA ASP A 115 2.60 12.91 -2.53
C ASP A 115 2.73 14.02 -1.50
N SER A 116 2.27 13.78 -0.27
CA SER A 116 2.23 14.81 0.78
C SER A 116 3.52 14.89 1.60
N ASN A 117 4.29 13.80 1.66
CA ASN A 117 5.35 13.65 2.66
C ASN A 117 6.67 13.17 2.03
N LEU A 118 6.69 11.97 1.44
CA LEU A 118 7.93 11.28 1.09
C LEU A 118 8.64 11.90 -0.11
N ILE A 119 7.93 12.14 -1.22
CA ILE A 119 8.51 12.74 -2.43
C ILE A 119 8.98 14.18 -2.16
N PRO A 120 8.20 15.05 -1.48
CA PRO A 120 8.66 16.39 -1.11
C PRO A 120 9.88 16.38 -0.16
N SER A 121 10.00 15.40 0.72
CA SER A 121 11.12 15.30 1.67
C SER A 121 12.42 14.74 1.08
N ALA A 122 12.36 14.11 -0.10
CA ALA A 122 13.50 13.42 -0.68
C ALA A 122 14.53 14.41 -1.24
N SER A 123 15.74 14.41 -0.66
CA SER A 123 16.82 15.31 -1.07
C SER A 123 17.65 14.74 -2.23
N SER A 124 17.94 13.43 -2.19
CA SER A 124 18.77 12.75 -3.18
C SER A 124 17.96 12.25 -4.39
N SER A 125 18.61 12.17 -5.55
CA SER A 125 18.01 11.56 -6.76
C SER A 125 17.65 10.09 -6.50
N GLU A 126 18.48 9.33 -5.78
CA GLU A 126 18.19 7.94 -5.41
C GLU A 126 16.88 7.81 -4.61
N SER A 127 16.68 8.63 -3.57
CA SER A 127 15.45 8.62 -2.78
C SER A 127 14.23 9.02 -3.61
N LYS A 128 14.36 10.02 -4.49
CA LYS A 128 13.25 10.43 -5.38
C LYS A 128 12.87 9.31 -6.35
N VAL A 129 13.86 8.68 -6.99
CA VAL A 129 13.64 7.53 -7.89
C VAL A 129 12.96 6.40 -7.13
N PHE A 130 13.40 6.11 -5.90
CA PHE A 130 12.80 5.08 -5.05
C PHE A 130 11.31 5.34 -4.81
N TYR A 131 10.95 6.53 -4.32
CA TYR A 131 9.55 6.85 -4.02
C TYR A 131 8.68 6.93 -5.27
N LEU A 132 9.19 7.47 -6.39
CA LEU A 132 8.46 7.54 -7.65
C LEU A 132 8.22 6.15 -8.27
N LYS A 133 9.20 5.23 -8.19
CA LYS A 133 9.00 3.83 -8.60
C LYS A 133 7.95 3.15 -7.73
N MET A 134 8.04 3.33 -6.42
CA MET A 134 7.08 2.77 -5.48
C MET A 134 5.67 3.36 -5.72
N LYS A 135 5.54 4.65 -6.04
CA LYS A 135 4.27 5.29 -6.46
C LYS A 135 3.69 4.61 -7.70
N GLY A 136 4.53 4.40 -8.72
CA GLY A 136 4.16 3.64 -9.92
C GLY A 136 3.65 2.23 -9.62
N ASP A 137 4.30 1.52 -8.70
CA ASP A 137 3.86 0.18 -8.28
C ASP A 137 2.46 0.18 -7.66
N TYR A 138 2.12 1.15 -6.81
CA TYR A 138 0.79 1.22 -6.19
C TYR A 138 -0.31 1.65 -7.16
N HIS A 139 -0.03 2.57 -8.09
CA HIS A 139 -0.96 2.84 -9.20
C HIS A 139 -1.14 1.61 -10.10
N ARG A 140 -0.07 0.84 -10.35
CA ARG A 140 -0.14 -0.40 -11.11
C ARG A 140 -1.03 -1.43 -10.40
N TYR A 141 -0.93 -1.54 -9.07
CA TYR A 141 -1.81 -2.43 -8.29
C TYR A 141 -3.28 -2.00 -8.38
N LEU A 142 -3.58 -0.70 -8.32
CA LEU A 142 -4.94 -0.20 -8.57
C LEU A 142 -5.46 -0.60 -9.95
N ALA A 143 -4.64 -0.47 -11.00
CA ALA A 143 -5.02 -0.83 -12.36
C ALA A 143 -5.29 -2.33 -12.59
N GLU A 144 -4.89 -3.22 -11.67
CA GLU A 144 -5.14 -4.67 -11.76
C GLU A 144 -6.61 -5.04 -11.55
N PHE A 145 -7.32 -4.33 -10.66
CA PHE A 145 -8.67 -4.68 -10.23
C PHE A 145 -9.72 -3.59 -10.50
N LYS A 146 -9.30 -2.33 -10.71
CA LYS A 146 -10.22 -1.27 -11.13
C LYS A 146 -10.76 -1.51 -12.55
N VAL A 147 -11.91 -0.92 -12.84
CA VAL A 147 -12.62 -1.05 -14.12
C VAL A 147 -12.95 0.31 -14.72
N GLY A 148 -13.30 0.33 -16.01
CA GLY A 148 -13.72 1.55 -16.70
C GLY A 148 -12.68 2.66 -16.66
N ASP A 149 -13.10 3.87 -16.32
CA ASP A 149 -12.22 5.05 -16.31
C ASP A 149 -11.23 5.03 -15.14
N GLU A 150 -11.59 4.47 -13.98
CA GLU A 150 -10.65 4.34 -12.85
C GLU A 150 -9.42 3.51 -13.23
N ARG A 151 -9.61 2.46 -14.05
CA ARG A 151 -8.49 1.66 -14.57
C ARG A 151 -7.59 2.47 -15.51
N LYS A 152 -8.19 3.30 -16.38
CA LYS A 152 -7.43 4.13 -17.32
C LYS A 152 -6.60 5.15 -16.57
N THR A 153 -7.19 5.86 -15.61
CA THR A 153 -6.49 6.82 -14.76
C THR A 153 -5.35 6.16 -13.99
N ALA A 154 -5.59 5.01 -13.35
CA ALA A 154 -4.53 4.28 -12.65
C ALA A 154 -3.38 3.84 -13.58
N ALA A 155 -3.69 3.42 -14.82
CA ALA A 155 -2.68 3.08 -15.81
C ALA A 155 -1.88 4.29 -16.29
N GLU A 156 -2.53 5.44 -16.50
CA GLU A 156 -1.87 6.70 -16.85
C GLU A 156 -0.95 7.16 -15.72
N ASP A 157 -1.42 7.17 -14.47
CA ASP A 157 -0.64 7.55 -13.29
C ASP A 157 0.57 6.63 -13.06
N THR A 158 0.43 5.34 -13.36
CA THR A 158 1.54 4.38 -13.36
C THR A 158 2.63 4.83 -14.34
N MET A 159 2.24 5.15 -15.57
CA MET A 159 3.17 5.58 -16.62
C MET A 159 3.83 6.92 -16.29
N ILE A 160 3.08 7.88 -15.75
CA ILE A 160 3.58 9.18 -15.31
C ILE A 160 4.63 8.98 -14.21
N SER A 161 4.33 8.16 -13.20
CA SER A 161 5.23 7.92 -12.06
C SER A 161 6.54 7.27 -12.48
N TYR A 162 6.49 6.22 -13.33
CA TYR A 162 7.71 5.58 -13.81
C TYR A 162 8.53 6.47 -14.76
N LYS A 163 7.88 7.27 -15.61
CA LYS A 163 8.59 8.26 -16.44
C LYS A 163 9.27 9.32 -15.57
N ALA A 164 8.57 9.85 -14.57
CA ALA A 164 9.16 10.79 -13.62
C ALA A 164 10.39 10.18 -12.91
N ALA A 165 10.34 8.90 -12.55
CA ALA A 165 11.46 8.19 -11.94
C ALA A 165 12.66 8.00 -12.88
N GLN A 166 12.49 8.03 -14.21
CA GLN A 166 13.59 7.90 -15.17
C GLN A 166 14.32 9.23 -15.42
N VAL A 167 13.72 10.36 -15.03
CA VAL A 167 14.19 11.71 -15.35
C VAL A 167 14.77 12.43 -14.10
N GLN A 168 14.79 11.75 -12.94
CA GLN A 168 15.41 12.27 -11.71
C GLN A 168 16.93 12.24 -11.72
#